data_AF-A0A8T1KN86-F1
#
_entry.id   AF-A0A8T1KN86-F1
#
_cell.length_a   1.000
_cell.length_b   1.000
_cell.length_c   1.000
_cell.angle_alpha   90.00
_cell.angle_beta   90.00
_cell.angle_gamma   90.00
#
_symmetry.space_group_name_H-M   'P 1'
#
loop_
_entity.id
_entity.type
_entity.pdbx_description
1 polymer ?
#
loop_
_entity_poly.entity_id
_entity_poly.type
_entity_poly.pdbx_seq_one_letter_code
_entity_poly.pdbx_strand_id
1 'polypeptide(L)'
;MGNESSTLGGGDEPRHDDGTTEGGECCGFRVLGIQEQSPASVVGFVSFFDFILEANGIRLDTKDATLMELIAQSEDRPMQLKVFNVKAQTTRELQLTPSRKWPGKGLLGVTIRFDSYEGAEDQLLHVLNVAESSPAERAGLRADSDYLLGTPERVFADAEDLHDEILDALDGSFQCYVYNSLDDQVRIVSIVPTERWGGDGVLGAEVGHGYLHRLPSVCRGTIGSSVGFVNLPKDAKAATDAFLKPQRLSENSQATSRDQEKQKEEVAAKAQPDTVAQDSQANVSTIKLEYFATESTTNDASCSSAER
;
A
#
# COMPACT_ATOMS: atom_id res chain seq x y z
N MET A 1 5.20 71.93 -30.55
CA MET A 1 5.35 71.17 -31.82
C MET A 1 4.81 69.78 -31.58
N GLY A 2 3.92 69.28 -32.44
CA GLY A 2 3.56 67.86 -32.52
C GLY A 2 2.23 67.45 -31.91
N ASN A 3 1.13 67.82 -32.55
CA ASN A 3 -0.08 67.01 -32.64
C ASN A 3 -0.23 66.49 -34.09
N GLU A 4 -1.01 65.42 -34.24
CA GLU A 4 -1.73 64.94 -35.45
C GLU A 4 -1.41 63.52 -36.01
N SER A 5 -2.47 62.70 -35.96
CA SER A 5 -2.88 61.58 -36.86
C SER A 5 -2.09 60.25 -36.76
N SER A 6 -2.64 59.04 -36.89
CA SER A 6 -3.86 58.51 -37.52
C SER A 6 -4.18 57.11 -36.91
N THR A 7 -5.43 56.72 -36.59
CA THR A 7 -6.54 56.22 -37.45
C THR A 7 -6.54 54.69 -37.70
N LEU A 8 -7.54 54.02 -37.09
CA LEU A 8 -8.32 52.83 -37.52
C LEU A 8 -7.72 51.41 -37.57
N GLY A 9 -8.49 50.48 -37.01
CA GLY A 9 -8.41 49.04 -37.31
C GLY A 9 -9.21 48.19 -36.33
N GLY A 10 -10.54 48.17 -36.45
CA GLY A 10 -11.38 47.19 -35.78
C GLY A 10 -11.12 45.79 -36.35
N GLY A 11 -10.84 44.84 -35.47
CA GLY A 11 -10.80 43.42 -35.76
C GLY A 11 -11.32 42.69 -34.54
N ASP A 12 -12.44 41.98 -34.71
CA ASP A 12 -12.98 41.03 -33.75
C ASP A 12 -11.87 40.02 -33.39
N GLU A 13 -11.32 40.11 -32.18
CA GLU A 13 -10.53 39.04 -31.61
C GLU A 13 -11.50 37.92 -31.17
N PRO A 14 -11.29 36.67 -31.60
CA PRO A 14 -12.05 35.57 -31.07
C PRO A 14 -11.72 35.47 -29.59
N ARG A 15 -12.78 35.49 -28.77
CA ARG A 15 -12.71 35.15 -27.35
C ARG A 15 -11.99 33.80 -27.27
N HIS A 16 -10.74 33.82 -26.86
CA HIS A 16 -10.11 32.66 -26.29
C HIS A 16 -10.99 32.30 -25.10
N ASP A 17 -11.76 31.24 -25.30
CA ASP A 17 -12.31 30.42 -24.24
C ASP A 17 -11.09 29.96 -23.43
N ASP A 18 -10.66 30.80 -22.49
CA ASP A 18 -9.93 30.38 -21.32
C ASP A 18 -10.92 29.53 -20.53
N GLY A 19 -11.16 28.33 -21.06
CA GLY A 19 -11.68 27.23 -20.32
C GLY A 19 -10.68 27.05 -19.20
N THR A 20 -10.94 27.75 -18.09
CA THR A 20 -10.48 27.41 -16.77
C THR A 20 -10.65 25.90 -16.70
N THR A 21 -9.53 25.23 -16.91
CA THR A 21 -9.44 23.80 -16.68
C THR A 21 -9.65 23.75 -15.19
N GLU A 22 -10.88 23.45 -14.78
CA GLU A 22 -11.23 23.26 -13.38
C GLU A 22 -10.19 22.28 -12.87
N GLY A 23 -9.28 22.82 -12.06
CA GLY A 23 -8.13 22.13 -11.54
C GLY A 23 -8.65 21.07 -10.60
N GLY A 24 -9.04 19.92 -11.15
CA GLY A 24 -9.27 18.73 -10.38
C GLY A 24 -8.01 18.51 -9.57
N GLU A 25 -8.20 18.30 -8.27
CA GLU A 25 -7.11 18.08 -7.32
C GLU A 25 -6.11 17.09 -7.94
N CYS A 26 -4.81 17.42 -7.86
CA CYS A 26 -3.71 16.60 -8.38
C CYS A 26 -3.53 15.34 -7.52
N CYS A 27 -4.59 14.55 -7.37
CA CYS A 27 -4.69 13.41 -6.48
C CYS A 27 -5.21 12.17 -7.21
N GLY A 28 -4.94 11.02 -6.58
CA GLY A 28 -5.36 9.71 -7.05
C GLY A 28 -4.80 8.61 -6.16
N PHE A 29 -4.91 7.36 -6.62
CA PHE A 29 -4.35 6.23 -5.88
C PHE A 29 -2.95 5.91 -6.39
N ARG A 30 -1.92 6.29 -5.63
CA ARG A 30 -0.52 5.94 -5.91
C ARG A 30 -0.35 4.43 -5.84
N VAL A 31 0.28 3.87 -6.86
CA VAL A 31 0.68 2.46 -6.91
C VAL A 31 1.95 2.29 -6.09
N LEU A 32 1.95 1.34 -5.15
CA LEU A 32 3.09 1.03 -4.29
C LEU A 32 3.59 -0.38 -4.62
N GLY A 33 3.44 -1.34 -3.71
CA GLY A 33 3.91 -2.70 -3.89
C GLY A 33 3.07 -3.51 -4.88
N ILE A 34 3.73 -4.25 -5.77
CA ILE A 34 3.09 -5.17 -6.71
C ILE A 34 3.44 -6.60 -6.31
N GLN A 35 2.45 -7.48 -6.24
CA GLN A 35 2.66 -8.91 -5.97
C GLN A 35 2.98 -9.66 -7.27
N GLU A 36 3.81 -10.69 -7.17
CA GLU A 36 4.20 -11.51 -8.31
C GLU A 36 3.00 -12.27 -8.92
N GLN A 37 2.99 -12.42 -10.25
CA GLN A 37 1.92 -13.13 -11.00
C GLN A 37 0.50 -12.59 -10.77
N SER A 38 0.39 -11.35 -10.28
CA SER A 38 -0.88 -10.68 -10.05
C SER A 38 -1.41 -10.00 -11.32
N PRO A 39 -2.72 -9.71 -11.40
CA PRO A 39 -3.26 -8.85 -12.46
C PRO A 39 -2.52 -7.52 -12.61
N ALA A 40 -2.09 -6.90 -11.50
CA ALA A 40 -1.30 -5.68 -11.51
C ALA A 40 0.08 -5.85 -12.14
N SER A 41 0.75 -6.99 -11.91
CA SER A 41 2.07 -7.26 -12.51
C SER A 41 2.01 -7.42 -14.03
N VAL A 42 0.88 -7.88 -14.58
CA VAL A 42 0.71 -8.13 -16.02
C VAL A 42 0.54 -6.82 -16.81
N VAL A 43 -0.11 -5.82 -16.23
CA VAL A 43 -0.43 -4.56 -16.93
C VAL A 43 0.69 -3.52 -16.89
N GLY A 44 1.83 -3.85 -16.26
CA GLY A 44 3.00 -2.98 -16.26
C GLY A 44 2.80 -1.69 -15.46
N PHE A 45 2.22 -1.79 -14.27
CA PHE A 45 2.29 -0.70 -13.31
C PHE A 45 3.74 -0.44 -12.88
N VAL A 46 4.06 0.83 -12.66
CA VAL A 46 5.34 1.30 -12.13
C VAL A 46 5.11 1.83 -10.73
N SER A 47 5.56 1.07 -9.74
CA SER A 47 5.57 1.42 -8.33
C SER A 47 6.07 2.84 -8.11
N PHE A 48 5.42 3.53 -7.19
CA PHE A 48 5.62 4.90 -6.77
C PHE A 48 5.31 5.98 -7.82
N PHE A 49 5.63 5.76 -9.10
CA PHE A 49 5.40 6.74 -10.16
C PHE A 49 3.99 6.73 -10.73
N ASP A 50 3.31 5.58 -10.73
CA ASP A 50 1.95 5.50 -11.26
C ASP A 50 0.88 5.91 -10.24
N PHE A 51 -0.10 6.66 -10.73
CA PHE A 51 -1.32 7.05 -10.04
C PHE A 51 -2.52 6.59 -10.84
N ILE A 52 -3.41 5.83 -10.21
CA ILE A 52 -4.71 5.49 -10.80
C ILE A 52 -5.64 6.69 -10.60
N LEU A 53 -6.02 7.32 -11.71
CA LEU A 53 -6.80 8.57 -11.74
C LEU A 53 -8.29 8.35 -12.02
N GLU A 54 -8.60 7.34 -12.85
CA GLU A 54 -9.97 6.99 -13.22
C GLU A 54 -10.09 5.46 -13.34
N ALA A 55 -11.28 4.93 -13.01
CA ALA A 55 -11.65 3.54 -13.23
C ALA A 55 -13.05 3.47 -13.89
N ASN A 56 -13.16 2.80 -15.03
CA ASN A 56 -14.39 2.70 -15.83
C ASN A 56 -15.06 4.06 -16.11
N GLY A 57 -14.27 5.11 -16.33
CA GLY A 57 -14.74 6.48 -16.58
C GLY A 57 -15.16 7.26 -15.33
N ILE A 58 -15.02 6.69 -14.14
CA ILE A 58 -15.25 7.38 -12.86
C ILE A 58 -13.92 7.92 -12.34
N ARG A 59 -13.88 9.22 -12.05
CA ARG A 59 -12.73 9.92 -11.45
C ARG A 59 -12.52 9.45 -10.01
N LEU A 60 -11.25 9.34 -9.62
CA LEU A 60 -10.80 8.86 -8.31
C LEU A 60 -10.04 9.96 -7.58
N ASP A 61 -10.70 11.07 -7.29
CA ASP A 61 -10.16 12.26 -6.64
C ASP A 61 -10.56 12.37 -5.14
N THR A 62 -11.24 11.36 -4.60
CA THR A 62 -11.63 11.29 -3.20
C THR A 62 -11.05 10.06 -2.49
N LYS A 63 -10.69 10.24 -1.20
CA LYS A 63 -10.29 9.13 -0.32
C LYS A 63 -11.52 8.40 0.21
N ASP A 64 -12.16 7.62 -0.64
CA ASP A 64 -13.32 6.79 -0.28
C ASP A 64 -13.22 5.35 -0.81
N ALA A 65 -14.33 4.61 -0.72
CA ALA A 65 -14.40 3.21 -1.12
C ALA A 65 -14.60 2.99 -2.63
N THR A 66 -14.76 4.05 -3.44
CA THR A 66 -15.19 3.99 -4.85
C THR A 66 -14.30 3.07 -5.67
N LEU A 67 -12.97 3.21 -5.59
CA LEU A 67 -12.06 2.34 -6.32
C LEU A 67 -12.22 0.86 -5.90
N MET A 68 -12.34 0.60 -4.60
CA MET A 68 -12.48 -0.77 -4.09
C MET A 68 -13.81 -1.41 -4.53
N GLU A 69 -14.89 -0.64 -4.54
CA GLU A 69 -16.20 -1.05 -5.04
C GLU A 69 -16.14 -1.37 -6.54
N LEU A 70 -15.51 -0.51 -7.35
CA LEU A 70 -15.37 -0.72 -8.79
C LEU A 70 -14.55 -1.98 -9.11
N ILE A 71 -13.46 -2.20 -8.37
CA ILE A 71 -12.64 -3.42 -8.48
C ILE A 71 -13.48 -4.65 -8.11
N ALA A 72 -14.18 -4.62 -6.98
CA ALA A 72 -15.00 -5.75 -6.52
C ALA A 72 -16.16 -6.06 -7.48
N GLN A 73 -16.82 -5.04 -8.02
CA GLN A 73 -17.87 -5.21 -9.01
C GLN A 73 -17.32 -5.81 -10.31
N SER A 74 -16.09 -5.47 -10.69
CA SER A 74 -15.44 -5.92 -11.93
C SER A 74 -14.69 -7.25 -11.79
N GLU A 75 -14.91 -8.03 -10.71
CA GLU A 75 -14.29 -9.35 -10.56
C GLU A 75 -14.56 -10.25 -11.78
N ASP A 76 -13.48 -10.84 -12.31
CA ASP A 76 -13.40 -11.64 -13.53
C ASP A 76 -13.91 -10.94 -14.81
N ARG A 77 -13.99 -9.60 -14.82
CA ARG A 77 -14.35 -8.80 -16.00
C ARG A 77 -13.32 -7.71 -16.27
N PRO A 78 -13.02 -7.39 -17.54
CA PRO A 78 -12.09 -6.29 -17.83
C PRO A 78 -12.62 -4.95 -17.30
N MET A 79 -11.74 -4.19 -16.66
CA MET A 79 -11.96 -2.80 -16.25
C MET A 79 -10.94 -1.89 -16.90
N GLN A 80 -11.38 -0.70 -17.30
CA GLN A 80 -10.55 0.32 -17.90
C GLN A 80 -10.00 1.23 -16.80
N LEU A 81 -8.70 1.49 -16.81
CA LEU A 81 -8.04 2.44 -15.92
C LEU A 81 -7.39 3.55 -16.72
N LYS A 82 -7.36 4.74 -16.14
CA LYS A 82 -6.53 5.85 -16.56
C LYS A 82 -5.45 6.07 -15.53
N VAL A 83 -4.19 6.02 -15.95
CA VAL A 83 -3.03 6.02 -15.07
C VAL A 83 -2.10 7.15 -15.48
N PHE A 84 -1.77 8.01 -14.53
CA PHE A 84 -0.76 9.06 -14.70
C PHE A 84 0.58 8.58 -14.15
N ASN A 85 1.65 8.77 -14.91
CA ASN A 85 3.01 8.46 -14.50
C ASN A 85 3.78 9.74 -14.20
N VAL A 86 4.19 9.95 -12.95
CA VAL A 86 4.89 11.16 -12.49
C VAL A 86 6.24 11.35 -13.20
N LYS A 87 6.99 10.26 -13.39
CA LYS A 87 8.33 10.32 -14.00
C LYS A 87 8.28 10.81 -15.45
N ALA A 88 7.39 10.23 -16.26
CA ALA A 88 7.22 10.61 -17.66
C ALA A 88 6.32 11.84 -17.86
N GLN A 89 5.55 12.24 -16.84
CA GLN A 89 4.50 13.26 -16.93
C GLN A 89 3.48 12.96 -18.04
N THR A 90 3.13 11.68 -18.20
CA THR A 90 2.17 11.24 -19.22
C THR A 90 1.06 10.41 -18.60
N THR A 91 -0.12 10.49 -19.21
CA THR A 91 -1.27 9.65 -18.88
C THR A 91 -1.42 8.54 -19.92
N ARG A 92 -1.77 7.34 -19.46
CA ARG A 92 -2.07 6.19 -20.32
C ARG A 92 -3.33 5.48 -19.88
N GLU A 93 -3.97 4.81 -20.83
CA GLU A 93 -5.10 3.93 -20.59
C GLU A 93 -4.62 2.48 -20.49
N LEU A 94 -5.10 1.75 -19.48
CA LEU A 94 -4.78 0.35 -19.25
C LEU A 94 -6.08 -0.46 -19.07
N GLN A 95 -6.09 -1.67 -19.60
CA GLN A 95 -7.16 -2.63 -19.32
C GLN A 95 -6.60 -3.72 -18.41
N LEU A 96 -7.25 -3.97 -17.26
CA LEU A 96 -6.93 -5.11 -16.40
C LEU A 96 -8.20 -5.87 -16.02
N THR A 97 -8.04 -7.15 -15.68
CA THR A 97 -9.14 -7.98 -15.19
C THR A 97 -8.87 -8.35 -13.73
N PRO A 98 -9.60 -7.76 -12.76
CA PRO A 98 -9.54 -8.16 -11.36
C PRO A 98 -9.90 -9.64 -11.22
N SER A 99 -9.13 -10.41 -10.46
CA SER A 99 -9.43 -11.82 -10.22
C SER A 99 -8.82 -12.29 -8.90
N ARG A 100 -9.39 -13.35 -8.33
CA ARG A 100 -8.80 -14.10 -7.21
C ARG A 100 -8.08 -15.37 -7.67
N LYS A 101 -8.09 -15.65 -8.98
CA LYS A 101 -7.52 -16.86 -9.59
C LYS A 101 -6.02 -16.72 -9.85
N TRP A 102 -5.28 -16.32 -8.83
CA TRP A 102 -3.82 -16.16 -8.85
C TRP A 102 -3.29 -16.38 -7.42
N PRO A 103 -2.00 -16.64 -7.21
CA PRO A 103 -1.51 -17.22 -5.95
C PRO A 103 -1.44 -16.25 -4.75
N GLY A 104 -1.64 -14.95 -4.94
CA GLY A 104 -1.48 -13.94 -3.89
C GLY A 104 -2.79 -13.42 -3.30
N LYS A 105 -2.76 -12.17 -2.82
CA LYS A 105 -3.83 -11.55 -2.04
C LYS A 105 -4.53 -10.41 -2.78
N GLY A 106 -5.85 -10.40 -2.66
CA GLY A 106 -6.73 -9.38 -3.24
C GLY A 106 -7.08 -9.63 -4.70
N LEU A 107 -7.85 -8.71 -5.28
CA LEU A 107 -8.32 -8.83 -6.66
C LEU A 107 -7.30 -8.38 -7.71
N LEU A 108 -6.39 -7.48 -7.33
CA LEU A 108 -5.40 -6.91 -8.26
C LEU A 108 -3.96 -7.32 -7.93
N GLY A 109 -3.67 -7.62 -6.66
CA GLY A 109 -2.31 -7.85 -6.18
C GLY A 109 -1.44 -6.60 -6.15
N VAL A 110 -2.01 -5.45 -5.81
CA VAL A 110 -1.31 -4.18 -5.67
C VAL A 110 -1.65 -3.53 -4.34
N THR A 111 -0.65 -2.92 -3.71
CA THR A 111 -0.82 -1.99 -2.59
C THR A 111 -0.96 -0.59 -3.16
N ILE A 112 -1.98 0.14 -2.72
CA ILE A 112 -2.26 1.50 -3.18
C ILE A 112 -2.52 2.42 -1.99
N ARG A 113 -2.23 3.70 -2.17
CA ARG A 113 -2.50 4.76 -1.18
C ARG A 113 -3.10 5.97 -1.89
N PHE A 114 -4.18 6.53 -1.35
CA PHE A 114 -4.69 7.81 -1.84
C PHE A 114 -3.68 8.90 -1.49
N ASP A 115 -3.23 9.65 -2.50
CA ASP A 115 -2.11 10.58 -2.38
C ASP A 115 -2.20 11.70 -3.42
N SER A 116 -1.42 12.77 -3.21
CA SER A 116 -1.22 13.84 -4.19
C SER A 116 0.04 13.56 -5.02
N TYR A 117 -0.01 13.90 -6.30
CA TYR A 117 1.15 13.98 -7.19
C TYR A 117 1.57 15.42 -7.48
N GLU A 118 0.97 16.40 -6.80
CA GLU A 118 1.42 17.79 -6.84
C GLU A 118 2.86 17.91 -6.32
N GLY A 119 3.73 18.58 -7.07
CA GLY A 119 5.13 18.76 -6.69
C GLY A 119 5.96 17.46 -6.66
N ALA A 120 5.45 16.34 -7.19
CA ALA A 120 6.12 15.04 -7.11
C ALA A 120 7.48 14.97 -7.83
N GLU A 121 7.84 16.00 -8.60
CA GLU A 121 9.17 16.16 -9.20
C GLU A 121 10.28 16.52 -8.20
N ASP A 122 9.91 17.15 -7.07
CA ASP A 122 10.82 17.51 -5.97
C ASP A 122 10.82 16.49 -4.84
N GLN A 123 9.80 15.63 -4.80
CA GLN A 123 9.58 14.64 -3.75
C GLN A 123 10.44 13.39 -3.93
N LEU A 124 11.76 13.59 -3.87
CA LEU A 124 12.76 12.53 -3.93
C LEU A 124 14.10 13.03 -3.39
N LEU A 125 14.96 12.09 -3.01
CA LEU A 125 16.32 12.35 -2.55
C LEU A 125 17.33 11.66 -3.45
N HIS A 126 18.24 12.42 -4.05
CA HIS A 126 19.30 11.89 -4.90
C HIS A 126 20.45 11.38 -4.04
N VAL A 127 20.82 10.10 -4.19
CA VAL A 127 21.97 9.51 -3.50
C VAL A 127 23.26 9.99 -4.16
N LEU A 128 24.05 10.79 -3.46
CA LEU A 128 25.27 11.41 -3.99
C LEU A 128 26.50 10.55 -3.75
N ASN A 129 26.59 9.97 -2.56
CA ASN A 129 27.74 9.17 -2.16
C ASN A 129 27.27 8.03 -1.24
N VAL A 130 27.99 6.92 -1.28
CA VAL A 130 27.73 5.74 -0.46
C VAL A 130 29.07 5.25 0.08
N ALA A 131 29.22 5.23 1.41
CA ALA A 131 30.45 4.79 2.05
C ALA A 131 30.59 3.27 1.99
N GLU A 132 31.83 2.78 1.86
CA GLU A 132 32.12 1.35 1.87
C GLU A 132 31.70 0.69 3.19
N SER A 133 31.21 -0.54 3.11
CA SER A 133 30.67 -1.34 4.21
C SER A 133 29.53 -0.67 5.00
N SER A 134 28.95 0.42 4.50
CA SER A 134 27.87 1.15 5.16
C SER A 134 26.52 0.43 5.12
N PRO A 135 25.56 0.80 5.99
CA PRO A 135 24.18 0.38 5.86
C PRO A 135 23.58 0.61 4.48
N ALA A 136 23.86 1.76 3.86
CA ALA A 136 23.44 2.09 2.49
C ALA A 136 24.03 1.14 1.45
N GLU A 137 25.33 0.86 1.51
CA GLU A 137 25.99 -0.07 0.57
C GLU A 137 25.46 -1.49 0.73
N ARG A 138 25.30 -1.97 1.98
CA ARG A 138 24.75 -3.31 2.26
C ARG A 138 23.31 -3.46 1.78
N ALA A 139 22.55 -2.37 1.81
CA ALA A 139 21.20 -2.31 1.24
C ALA A 139 21.21 -2.25 -0.30
N GLY A 140 22.38 -2.01 -0.92
CA GLY A 140 22.56 -1.96 -2.36
C GLY A 140 22.21 -0.61 -2.97
N LEU A 141 22.30 0.50 -2.21
CA LEU A 141 22.23 1.85 -2.77
C LEU A 141 23.47 2.14 -3.63
N ARG A 142 23.26 2.88 -4.71
CA ARG A 142 24.27 3.25 -5.71
C ARG A 142 24.35 4.77 -5.80
N ALA A 143 25.53 5.30 -5.54
CA ALA A 143 25.83 6.72 -5.74
C ALA A 143 25.50 7.18 -7.17
N ASP A 144 25.14 8.47 -7.29
CA ASP A 144 24.84 9.23 -8.52
C ASP A 144 23.67 8.75 -9.38
N SER A 145 23.17 7.53 -9.14
CA SER A 145 22.18 6.89 -10.00
C SER A 145 20.88 6.58 -9.28
N ASP A 146 20.91 6.41 -7.96
CA ASP A 146 19.73 6.12 -7.16
C ASP A 146 19.04 7.37 -6.61
N TYR A 147 17.72 7.32 -6.61
CA TYR A 147 16.82 8.32 -6.06
C TYR A 147 15.88 7.63 -5.06
N LEU A 148 15.94 8.02 -3.80
CA LEU A 148 15.03 7.56 -2.76
C LEU A 148 13.70 8.28 -2.93
N LEU A 149 12.62 7.53 -3.08
CA LEU A 149 11.30 8.07 -3.36
C LEU A 149 10.45 8.20 -2.08
N GLY A 150 10.54 7.20 -1.21
CA GLY A 150 9.76 7.14 0.03
C GLY A 150 9.55 5.71 0.52
N THR A 151 8.67 5.57 1.51
CA THR A 151 8.21 4.30 2.08
C THR A 151 6.75 4.04 1.67
N PRO A 152 6.16 2.88 2.02
CA PRO A 152 4.73 2.65 1.79
C PRO A 152 3.83 3.70 2.46
N GLU A 153 4.29 4.34 3.53
CA GLU A 153 3.50 5.26 4.36
C GLU A 153 3.85 6.73 4.12
N ARG A 154 5.09 7.03 3.71
CA ARG A 154 5.63 8.38 3.57
C ARG A 154 6.29 8.60 2.21
N VAL A 155 6.08 9.77 1.61
CA VAL A 155 6.90 10.25 0.48
C VAL A 155 8.05 11.06 1.07
N PHE A 156 9.26 10.96 0.53
CA PHE A 156 10.36 11.83 0.97
C PHE A 156 10.30 13.15 0.22
N ALA A 157 9.72 14.18 0.84
CA ALA A 157 9.68 15.52 0.28
C ALA A 157 11.01 16.25 0.46
N ASP A 158 11.72 15.96 1.57
CA ASP A 158 13.04 16.51 1.86
C ASP A 158 13.87 15.54 2.72
N ALA A 159 15.03 16.01 3.17
CA ALA A 159 15.94 15.20 3.98
C ALA A 159 15.45 15.00 5.43
N GLU A 160 14.52 15.83 5.93
CA GLU A 160 13.94 15.67 7.27
C GLU A 160 13.03 14.45 7.30
N ASP A 161 12.23 14.23 6.24
CA ASP A 161 11.39 13.03 6.11
C ASP A 161 12.19 11.72 6.17
N LEU A 162 13.34 11.68 5.48
CA LEU A 162 14.23 10.52 5.54
C LEU A 162 14.87 10.39 6.92
N HIS A 163 15.23 11.51 7.54
CA HIS A 163 15.82 11.51 8.88
C HIS A 163 14.85 10.93 9.91
N ASP A 164 13.59 11.35 9.89
CA ASP A 164 12.55 10.83 10.78
C ASP A 164 12.35 9.33 10.59
N GLU A 165 12.26 8.86 9.34
CA GLU A 165 12.14 7.43 9.04
C GLU A 165 13.34 6.61 9.55
N ILE A 166 14.54 7.16 9.45
CA ILE A 166 15.77 6.54 9.96
C ILE A 166 15.76 6.46 11.49
N LEU A 167 15.30 7.51 12.18
CA LEU A 167 15.20 7.53 13.63
C LEU A 167 14.19 6.51 14.13
N ASP A 168 13.02 6.44 13.50
CA ASP A 168 11.97 5.48 13.83
C ASP A 168 12.44 4.02 13.63
N ALA A 169 13.32 3.79 12.65
CA ALA A 169 13.85 2.48 12.31
C ALA A 169 15.28 2.22 12.80
N LEU A 170 15.81 3.00 13.74
CA LEU A 170 17.18 2.85 14.23
C LEU A 170 17.39 1.46 14.85
N ASP A 171 18.42 0.73 14.41
CA ASP A 171 18.68 -0.67 14.73
C ASP A 171 17.57 -1.66 14.32
N GLY A 172 16.54 -1.18 13.64
CA GLY A 172 15.51 -1.95 12.94
C GLY A 172 15.72 -1.90 11.43
N SER A 173 14.67 -2.25 10.67
CA SER A 173 14.69 -2.17 9.20
C SER A 173 13.48 -1.43 8.68
N PHE A 174 13.67 -0.56 7.68
CA PHE A 174 12.57 0.01 6.92
C PHE A 174 12.70 -0.34 5.43
N GLN A 175 11.57 -0.30 4.71
CA GLN A 175 11.52 -0.52 3.27
C GLN A 175 11.35 0.80 2.53
N CYS A 176 12.19 1.02 1.53
CA CYS A 176 12.20 2.22 0.72
C CYS A 176 12.08 1.87 -0.77
N TYR A 177 11.27 2.65 -1.50
CA TYR A 177 11.25 2.63 -2.95
C TYR A 177 12.41 3.46 -3.49
N VAL A 178 13.24 2.84 -4.32
CA VAL A 178 14.42 3.45 -4.91
C VAL A 178 14.33 3.37 -6.43
N TYR A 179 14.38 4.51 -7.10
CA TYR A 179 14.50 4.59 -8.55
C TYR A 179 15.97 4.66 -8.96
N ASN A 180 16.40 3.82 -9.89
CA ASN A 180 17.72 3.91 -10.50
C ASN A 180 17.60 4.49 -11.92
N SER A 181 18.33 5.58 -12.17
CA SER A 181 18.31 6.30 -13.45
C SER A 181 19.09 5.63 -14.59
N LEU A 182 20.00 4.70 -14.28
CA LEU A 182 20.76 3.95 -15.30
C LEU A 182 19.95 2.75 -15.80
N ASP A 183 19.34 2.02 -14.87
CA ASP A 183 18.53 0.84 -15.19
C ASP A 183 17.10 1.22 -15.63
N ASP A 184 16.65 2.42 -15.29
CA ASP A 184 15.27 2.89 -15.49
C ASP A 184 14.24 2.03 -14.72
N GLN A 185 14.57 1.71 -13.46
CA GLN A 185 13.81 0.76 -12.63
C GLN A 185 13.55 1.31 -11.24
N VAL A 186 12.34 1.06 -10.72
CA VAL A 186 11.99 1.21 -9.30
C VAL A 186 12.12 -0.14 -8.63
N ARG A 187 12.86 -0.18 -7.52
CA ARG A 187 13.04 -1.37 -6.68
C ARG A 187 12.73 -1.08 -5.23
N ILE A 188 12.38 -2.11 -4.47
CA ILE A 188 12.20 -2.02 -3.02
C ILE A 188 13.49 -2.45 -2.35
N VAL A 189 14.04 -1.58 -1.51
CA VAL A 189 15.27 -1.82 -0.73
C VAL A 189 14.91 -1.88 0.75
N SER A 190 15.51 -2.82 1.49
CA SER A 190 15.43 -2.85 2.95
C SER A 190 16.73 -2.30 3.54
N ILE A 191 16.62 -1.22 4.30
CA ILE A 191 17.76 -0.53 4.92
C ILE A 191 17.70 -0.77 6.42
N VAL A 192 18.86 -1.03 7.04
CA VAL A 192 19.02 -1.23 8.48
C VAL A 192 19.95 -0.14 9.03
N PRO A 193 19.43 1.03 9.41
CA PRO A 193 20.23 2.10 9.99
C PRO A 193 20.84 1.65 11.32
N THR A 194 22.11 1.97 11.53
CA THR A 194 22.80 1.64 12.78
C THR A 194 24.01 2.51 12.94
N GLU A 195 24.38 2.88 14.17
CA GLU A 195 25.66 3.56 14.46
C GLU A 195 26.84 2.57 14.48
N ARG A 196 26.57 1.26 14.61
CA ARG A 196 27.58 0.23 14.85
C ARG A 196 28.26 -0.29 13.58
N TRP A 197 28.30 0.50 12.51
CA TRP A 197 28.94 0.12 11.24
C TRP A 197 30.36 0.66 11.08
N GLY A 198 30.80 1.59 11.95
CA GLY A 198 32.19 2.06 12.03
C GLY A 198 32.53 3.30 11.21
N GLY A 199 31.53 3.96 10.60
CA GLY A 199 31.68 5.27 9.96
C GLY A 199 30.77 6.34 10.57
N ASP A 200 30.64 7.47 9.88
CA ASP A 200 29.89 8.62 10.38
C ASP A 200 28.37 8.50 10.12
N GLY A 201 27.57 8.80 11.14
CA GLY A 201 26.12 8.71 11.08
C GLY A 201 25.61 7.26 11.05
N VAL A 202 24.34 7.09 10.65
CA VAL A 202 23.62 5.80 10.77
C VAL A 202 23.30 5.12 9.44
N LEU A 203 23.44 5.84 8.33
CA LEU A 203 23.15 5.35 6.98
C LEU A 203 24.42 5.13 6.17
N GLY A 204 25.41 6.03 6.31
CA GLY A 204 26.62 6.06 5.50
C GLY A 204 26.36 6.39 4.03
N ALA A 205 25.39 7.27 3.76
CA ALA A 205 25.16 7.85 2.44
C ALA A 205 24.89 9.35 2.55
N GLU A 206 25.31 10.09 1.53
CA GLU A 206 24.98 11.50 1.34
C GLU A 206 23.80 11.61 0.38
N VAL A 207 22.83 12.46 0.72
CA VAL A 207 21.65 12.70 -0.11
C VAL A 207 21.51 14.18 -0.45
N GLY A 208 21.09 14.46 -1.67
CA GLY A 208 20.76 15.79 -2.16
C GLY A 208 19.27 15.94 -2.46
N HIS A 209 18.75 17.13 -2.24
CA HIS A 209 17.35 17.50 -2.49
C HIS A 209 17.29 18.83 -3.26
N GLY A 210 16.20 19.03 -4.01
CA GLY A 210 15.89 20.27 -4.72
C GLY A 210 16.25 20.22 -6.21
N TYR A 211 16.20 21.38 -6.86
CA TYR A 211 16.20 21.50 -8.33
C TYR A 211 17.35 20.75 -9.04
N LEU A 212 18.58 20.78 -8.48
CA LEU A 212 19.74 20.11 -9.07
C LEU A 212 19.78 18.59 -8.83
N HIS A 213 18.90 18.10 -7.96
CA HIS A 213 18.82 16.70 -7.54
C HIS A 213 17.54 16.01 -8.03
N ARG A 214 16.75 16.68 -8.88
CA ARG A 214 15.60 16.07 -9.56
C ARG A 214 16.04 14.97 -10.53
N LEU A 215 15.08 14.13 -10.96
CA LEU A 215 15.33 13.15 -12.00
C LEU A 215 15.92 13.81 -13.27
N PRO A 216 16.90 13.20 -13.95
CA PRO A 216 17.45 13.71 -15.20
C PRO A 216 16.42 13.70 -16.33
N SER A 217 16.47 14.67 -17.24
CA SER A 217 15.56 14.71 -18.40
C SER A 217 15.68 13.48 -19.31
N VAL A 218 16.89 12.91 -19.42
CA VAL A 218 17.18 11.73 -20.26
C VAL A 218 16.36 10.50 -19.87
N CYS A 219 15.96 10.37 -18.61
CA CYS A 219 15.16 9.23 -18.16
C CYS A 219 13.64 9.48 -18.27
N ARG A 220 13.19 10.70 -18.59
CA ARG A 220 11.74 11.00 -18.71
C ARG A 220 11.09 10.52 -20.00
N GLY A 221 11.86 9.97 -20.94
CA GLY A 221 11.35 9.43 -22.21
C GLY A 221 10.58 8.11 -22.08
N THR A 222 10.57 7.50 -20.90
CA THR A 222 9.92 6.22 -20.59
C THR A 222 9.14 6.35 -19.27
N ILE A 223 8.18 5.44 -19.04
CA ILE A 223 7.47 5.36 -17.75
C ILE A 223 8.31 4.70 -16.64
N GLY A 224 9.44 4.09 -16.99
CA GLY A 224 10.21 3.21 -16.11
C GLY A 224 9.63 1.80 -16.01
N SER A 225 10.19 0.99 -15.14
CA SER A 225 9.64 -0.33 -14.80
C SER A 225 9.83 -0.63 -13.32
N SER A 226 9.06 -1.59 -12.79
CA SER A 226 9.22 -2.03 -11.40
C SER A 226 9.84 -3.40 -11.33
N VAL A 227 10.79 -3.55 -10.41
CA VAL A 227 11.45 -4.82 -10.10
C VAL A 227 11.37 -5.08 -8.60
N GLY A 228 11.31 -6.37 -8.24
CA GLY A 228 11.08 -6.78 -6.86
C GLY A 228 9.60 -6.72 -6.50
N PHE A 229 8.99 -7.89 -6.35
CA PHE A 229 7.61 -8.02 -5.92
C PHE A 229 7.51 -7.99 -4.40
N VAL A 230 6.42 -7.41 -3.87
CA VAL A 230 6.14 -7.50 -2.44
C VAL A 230 5.62 -8.89 -2.09
N ASN A 231 6.19 -9.47 -1.03
CA ASN A 231 5.70 -10.70 -0.44
C ASN A 231 4.91 -10.37 0.82
N LEU A 232 3.59 -10.58 0.76
CA LEU A 232 2.72 -10.35 1.90
C LEU A 232 2.66 -11.59 2.82
N PRO A 233 2.52 -11.40 4.14
CA PRO A 233 2.22 -12.48 5.07
C PRO A 233 0.97 -13.27 4.67
N LYS A 234 0.90 -14.55 5.07
CA LYS A 234 -0.22 -15.44 4.72
C LYS A 234 -1.56 -14.97 5.28
N ASP A 235 -1.53 -14.27 6.40
CA ASP A 235 -2.66 -13.71 7.14
C ASP A 235 -3.00 -12.26 6.74
N ALA A 236 -2.25 -11.66 5.82
CA ALA A 236 -2.56 -10.35 5.28
C ALA A 236 -3.96 -10.34 4.65
N LYS A 237 -4.74 -9.31 4.99
CA LYS A 237 -6.07 -9.06 4.46
C LYS A 237 -6.00 -8.05 3.33
N ALA A 238 -6.70 -8.30 2.23
CA ALA A 238 -6.83 -7.33 1.15
C ALA A 238 -8.01 -6.39 1.42
N ALA A 239 -7.89 -5.12 0.99
CA ALA A 239 -9.00 -4.16 1.08
C ALA A 239 -10.28 -4.67 0.39
N THR A 240 -10.12 -5.41 -0.71
CA THR A 240 -11.21 -6.02 -1.48
C THR A 240 -11.90 -7.20 -0.78
N ASP A 241 -11.35 -7.70 0.35
CA ASP A 241 -12.00 -8.79 1.10
C ASP A 241 -13.23 -8.31 1.87
N ALA A 242 -13.31 -7.01 2.17
CA ALA A 242 -14.51 -6.39 2.76
C ALA A 242 -15.75 -6.47 1.84
N PHE A 243 -15.54 -6.65 0.53
CA PHE A 243 -16.58 -6.69 -0.50
C PHE A 243 -16.96 -8.13 -0.92
N LEU A 244 -16.49 -9.14 -0.19
CA LEU A 244 -16.91 -10.52 -0.41
C LEU A 244 -18.42 -10.64 -0.19
N LYS A 245 -19.14 -11.06 -1.22
CA LYS A 245 -20.56 -11.42 -1.07
C LYS A 245 -20.64 -12.58 -0.08
N PRO A 246 -21.47 -12.50 0.98
CA PRO A 246 -21.73 -13.67 1.82
C PRO A 246 -22.26 -14.78 0.92
N GLN A 247 -21.53 -15.89 0.80
CA GLN A 247 -22.17 -17.11 0.34
C GLN A 247 -23.27 -17.39 1.34
N ARG A 248 -24.54 -17.28 0.90
CA ARG A 248 -25.62 -17.98 1.58
C ARG A 248 -25.23 -19.45 1.53
N LEU A 249 -24.69 -19.96 2.64
CA LEU A 249 -24.65 -21.38 2.90
C LEU A 249 -26.09 -21.85 2.74
N SER A 250 -26.38 -22.56 1.66
CA SER A 250 -27.65 -23.22 1.47
C SER A 250 -27.86 -24.13 2.68
N GLU A 251 -28.85 -23.79 3.50
CA GLU A 251 -29.45 -24.69 4.48
C GLU A 251 -29.93 -25.94 3.73
N ASN A 252 -29.07 -26.96 3.63
CA ASN A 252 -29.50 -28.26 3.15
C ASN A 252 -28.90 -29.41 3.96
N SER A 253 -28.46 -29.13 5.19
CA SER A 253 -27.92 -30.13 6.12
C SER A 253 -28.90 -30.53 7.24
N GLN A 254 -30.17 -30.12 7.19
CA GLN A 254 -31.19 -30.51 8.19
C GLN A 254 -32.25 -31.51 7.70
N ALA A 255 -32.06 -32.12 6.52
CA ALA A 255 -33.00 -33.12 6.00
C ALA A 255 -32.55 -34.58 6.14
N THR A 256 -31.35 -34.87 6.66
CA THR A 256 -30.81 -36.25 6.75
C THR A 256 -30.59 -36.78 8.17
N SER A 257 -30.91 -36.00 9.21
CA SER A 257 -30.73 -36.42 10.61
C SER A 257 -31.95 -37.07 11.27
N ARG A 258 -33.11 -37.17 10.59
CA ARG A 258 -34.32 -37.81 11.18
C ARG A 258 -34.48 -39.30 10.90
N ASP A 259 -33.69 -39.87 9.98
CA ASP A 259 -33.83 -41.29 9.61
C ASP A 259 -32.79 -42.23 10.26
N GLN A 260 -31.77 -41.70 10.94
CA GLN A 260 -30.72 -42.53 11.57
C GLN A 260 -30.94 -42.82 13.07
N GLU A 261 -31.94 -42.19 13.71
CA GLU A 261 -32.19 -42.36 15.15
C GLU A 261 -33.13 -43.53 15.48
N LYS A 262 -33.71 -44.20 14.47
CA LYS A 262 -34.64 -45.33 14.65
C LYS A 262 -34.05 -46.75 14.54
N GLN A 263 -32.74 -46.90 14.33
CA GLN A 263 -32.11 -48.23 14.15
C GLN A 263 -31.08 -48.63 15.21
N LYS A 264 -30.88 -47.84 16.27
CA LYS A 264 -29.92 -48.18 17.34
C LYS A 264 -30.51 -48.80 18.62
N GLU A 265 -31.82 -49.00 18.69
CA GLU A 265 -32.48 -49.48 19.92
C GLU A 265 -32.72 -51.00 19.99
N GLU A 266 -32.39 -51.77 18.94
CA GLU A 266 -32.74 -53.21 18.88
C GLU A 266 -31.58 -54.22 18.98
N VAL A 267 -30.36 -53.80 19.36
CA VAL A 267 -29.20 -54.72 19.41
C VAL A 267 -28.56 -54.85 20.81
N ALA A 268 -28.99 -54.07 21.81
CA ALA A 268 -28.36 -54.07 23.15
C ALA A 268 -28.98 -55.05 24.17
N ALA A 269 -29.71 -56.08 23.74
CA ALA A 269 -30.33 -57.07 24.62
C ALA A 269 -29.80 -58.49 24.33
N LYS A 270 -28.57 -58.80 24.78
CA LYS A 270 -28.10 -60.15 25.19
C LYS A 270 -26.60 -60.14 25.51
N ALA A 271 -26.25 -60.08 26.79
CA ALA A 271 -25.14 -60.81 27.42
C ALA A 271 -25.10 -60.52 28.94
N GLN A 272 -25.09 -61.59 29.74
CA GLN A 272 -24.88 -61.62 31.20
C GLN A 272 -23.47 -62.16 31.52
N PRO A 273 -22.98 -62.06 32.78
CA PRO A 273 -21.59 -61.70 33.10
C PRO A 273 -20.73 -62.87 33.60
N ASP A 274 -19.42 -62.66 33.62
CA ASP A 274 -18.50 -63.37 34.52
C ASP A 274 -17.33 -62.46 34.98
N THR A 275 -16.71 -62.88 36.08
CA THR A 275 -16.16 -62.07 37.18
C THR A 275 -14.64 -61.81 37.10
N VAL A 276 -14.15 -60.77 37.81
CA VAL A 276 -12.98 -60.73 38.75
C VAL A 276 -12.18 -59.40 38.69
N ALA A 277 -11.87 -58.92 39.89
CA ALA A 277 -11.33 -57.62 40.33
C ALA A 277 -9.86 -57.34 40.02
N GLN A 278 -9.46 -56.05 40.04
CA GLN A 278 -8.52 -55.48 41.03
C GLN A 278 -8.32 -53.95 40.88
N ASP A 279 -7.94 -53.35 42.01
CA ASP A 279 -7.75 -51.94 42.38
C ASP A 279 -7.00 -51.00 41.42
N SER A 280 -7.36 -49.71 41.38
CA SER A 280 -6.69 -48.66 42.19
C SER A 280 -7.08 -47.21 41.80
N GLN A 281 -7.52 -46.45 42.83
CA GLN A 281 -7.36 -45.01 43.15
C GLN A 281 -7.33 -43.97 42.00
N ALA A 282 -8.38 -43.11 41.94
CA ALA A 282 -8.42 -41.70 42.40
C ALA A 282 -7.63 -40.72 41.49
N ASN A 283 -8.13 -39.57 41.03
CA ASN A 283 -9.01 -38.62 41.70
C ASN A 283 -9.68 -37.68 40.67
N VAL A 284 -10.86 -37.19 41.03
CA VAL A 284 -11.75 -36.31 40.28
C VAL A 284 -11.50 -34.85 40.66
N SER A 285 -11.51 -33.92 39.70
CA SER A 285 -12.13 -32.59 39.90
C SER A 285 -12.49 -31.96 38.55
N THR A 286 -13.79 -31.88 38.29
CA THR A 286 -14.41 -31.05 37.25
C THR A 286 -14.85 -29.73 37.91
N ILE A 287 -14.86 -28.61 37.16
CA ILE A 287 -16.00 -27.67 36.98
C ILE A 287 -15.60 -26.18 36.86
N LYS A 288 -15.99 -25.63 35.68
CA LYS A 288 -16.48 -24.28 35.26
C LYS A 288 -15.62 -23.03 35.48
N LEU A 289 -15.35 -22.21 34.43
CA LEU A 289 -16.23 -21.26 33.70
C LEU A 289 -16.70 -20.10 34.59
N GLU A 290 -16.16 -18.88 34.37
CA GLU A 290 -16.96 -17.70 34.02
C GLU A 290 -16.11 -16.44 33.73
N TYR A 291 -16.70 -15.66 32.81
CA TYR A 291 -16.42 -14.32 32.32
C TYR A 291 -16.32 -13.26 33.44
N PHE A 292 -15.51 -12.22 33.28
CA PHE A 292 -15.89 -10.86 33.75
C PHE A 292 -15.20 -9.77 32.92
N ALA A 293 -16.03 -8.87 32.39
CA ALA A 293 -15.70 -7.53 31.96
C ALA A 293 -15.78 -6.58 33.16
N THR A 294 -14.96 -5.53 33.21
CA THR A 294 -15.28 -4.30 33.95
C THR A 294 -14.63 -3.09 33.29
N GLU A 295 -15.48 -2.18 32.80
CA GLU A 295 -15.22 -0.74 32.80
C GLU A 295 -15.24 -0.22 34.24
N SER A 296 -14.46 0.82 34.55
CA SER A 296 -14.95 1.93 35.39
C SER A 296 -14.08 3.18 35.24
N THR A 297 -14.80 4.28 35.16
CA THR A 297 -14.47 5.69 35.00
C THR A 297 -13.91 6.37 36.27
N THR A 298 -13.09 7.41 36.02
CA THR A 298 -13.02 8.74 36.67
C THR A 298 -12.88 8.87 38.20
N ASN A 299 -11.87 9.63 38.63
CA ASN A 299 -12.15 10.97 39.20
C ASN A 299 -10.89 11.85 39.31
N ASP A 300 -11.10 13.11 38.95
CA ASP A 300 -10.28 14.29 39.19
C ASP A 300 -10.05 14.57 40.69
N ALA A 301 -8.91 15.19 41.02
CA ALA A 301 -8.87 16.54 41.62
C ALA A 301 -7.44 16.97 41.99
N SER A 302 -7.02 18.03 41.30
CA SER A 302 -6.04 19.07 41.62
C SER A 302 -5.88 19.48 43.10
N CYS A 303 -4.67 19.93 43.50
CA CYS A 303 -4.34 21.36 43.71
C CYS A 303 -3.01 21.59 44.48
N SER A 304 -2.22 22.57 43.99
CA SER A 304 -1.34 23.52 44.72
C SER A 304 -0.08 23.01 45.44
N SER A 305 1.04 23.71 45.62
CA SER A 305 1.70 24.95 45.12
C SER A 305 2.95 25.14 46.02
N ALA A 306 3.80 26.12 45.69
CA ALA A 306 4.89 26.76 46.49
C ALA A 306 6.28 26.12 46.36
N GLU A 307 7.18 26.69 45.54
CA GLU A 307 8.03 27.90 45.77
C GLU A 307 9.36 27.57 46.45
N ARG A 308 10.45 27.71 45.69
CA ARG A 308 11.53 28.69 45.91
C ARG A 308 12.40 28.83 44.69
#